data_AF-A0A7X9RZB6-F1
#
_entry.id   AF-A0A7X9RZB6-F1
#
_cell.length_a   1.000
_cell.length_b   1.000
_cell.length_c   1.000
_cell.angle_alpha   90.00
_cell.angle_beta   90.00
_cell.angle_gamma   90.00
#
_symmetry.space_group_name_H-M   'P 1'
#
loop_
_entity.id
_entity.type
_entity.pdbx_description
1 polymer ?
#
loop_
_entity_poly.entity_id
_entity_poly.type
_entity_poly.pdbx_seq_one_letter_code
_entity_poly.pdbx_strand_id
1 'polypeptide(L)'
;MRTLIIPYLALGLILSHALNIEYNCEGQDVFPIYYGSPFIFQQTSLASSMEHFYSVTSLVLNILVWSAFLFFVDKMISKIKTTKSIKLGYKVVVGIMLFFSTFNILMDSLLIGHGFNKYSNNWYWDIDKEAKEYGMHCEGSLQLF
;
A
#
# COMPACT_ATOMS: atom_id res chain seq x y z
N MET A 1 -1.00 21.05 2.05
CA MET A 1 -1.42 20.19 3.19
C MET A 1 -0.53 20.41 4.41
N ARG A 2 -0.94 20.08 5.65
CA ARG A 2 0.03 19.99 6.77
C ARG A 2 0.97 18.80 6.48
N THR A 3 2.26 18.94 6.78
CA THR A 3 3.29 17.94 6.48
C THR A 3 3.00 16.55 7.07
N LEU A 4 2.25 16.49 8.18
CA LEU A 4 1.84 15.25 8.84
C LEU A 4 0.65 14.53 8.19
N ILE A 5 -0.15 15.23 7.37
CA ILE A 5 -1.30 14.64 6.66
C ILE A 5 -0.82 13.80 5.48
N ILE A 6 0.30 14.19 4.86
CA ILE A 6 0.86 13.54 3.68
C ILE A 6 1.22 12.06 3.93
N PRO A 7 2.01 11.69 4.96
CA PRO A 7 2.32 10.28 5.21
C PRO A 7 1.09 9.45 5.60
N TYR A 8 0.10 10.06 6.25
CA TYR A 8 -1.17 9.40 6.56
C TYR A 8 -1.96 9.06 5.29
N LEU A 9 -2.06 10.01 4.36
CA LEU A 9 -2.68 9.78 3.05
C LEU A 9 -1.91 8.76 2.20
N ALA A 10 -0.58 8.79 2.26
CA ALA A 10 0.27 7.83 1.57
C ALA A 10 0.03 6.40 2.09
N LEU A 11 -0.02 6.23 3.42
CA LEU A 11 -0.35 4.95 4.04
C LEU A 11 -1.72 4.44 3.57
N GLY A 12 -2.75 5.28 3.65
CA GLY A 12 -4.09 4.90 3.22
C GLY A 12 -4.20 4.54 1.74
N LEU A 13 -3.43 5.21 0.87
CA LEU A 13 -3.39 4.93 -0.57
C LEU A 13 -2.68 3.61 -0.90
N ILE A 14 -1.63 3.26 -0.16
CA ILE A 14 -0.93 1.97 -0.32
C ILE A 14 -1.85 0.83 0.12
N LEU A 15 -2.50 1.02 1.27
CA LEU A 15 -3.42 0.06 1.88
C LEU A 15 -4.72 -0.13 1.11
N SER A 16 -5.15 0.85 0.30
CA SER A 16 -6.39 0.72 -0.46
C SER A 16 -6.28 -0.12 -1.73
N HIS A 17 -5.08 -0.61 -2.07
CA HIS A 17 -4.78 -1.33 -3.32
C HIS A 17 -5.21 -0.61 -4.61
N ALA A 18 -5.50 0.70 -4.55
CA ALA A 18 -6.05 1.45 -5.68
C ALA A 18 -5.03 1.56 -6.84
N LEU A 19 -3.74 1.51 -6.49
CA LEU A 19 -2.62 1.47 -7.43
C LEU A 19 -1.65 0.40 -6.93
N ASN A 20 -1.90 -0.86 -7.29
CA ASN A 20 -1.01 -1.97 -6.95
C ASN A 20 -0.50 -2.68 -8.22
N ILE A 21 0.63 -3.34 -8.05
CA ILE A 21 1.18 -4.31 -8.97
C ILE A 21 0.94 -5.66 -8.31
N GLU A 22 0.11 -6.48 -8.92
CA GLU A 22 -0.11 -7.86 -8.51
C GLU A 22 0.93 -8.74 -9.19
N TYR A 23 1.76 -9.40 -8.41
CA TYR A 23 2.73 -10.37 -8.90
C TYR A 23 2.16 -11.76 -8.68
N ASN A 24 1.92 -12.45 -9.79
CA ASN A 24 1.55 -13.85 -9.80
C ASN A 24 2.81 -14.67 -10.11
N CYS A 25 3.12 -15.61 -9.22
CA CYS A 25 4.24 -16.53 -9.40
C CYS A 25 3.69 -17.86 -9.90
N GLU A 26 4.14 -18.29 -11.08
CA GLU A 26 3.75 -19.58 -11.66
C GLU A 26 4.84 -20.62 -11.39
N GLY A 27 4.43 -21.81 -10.92
CA GLY A 27 5.31 -22.94 -10.68
C GLY A 27 4.53 -24.25 -10.50
N GLN A 28 5.22 -25.32 -10.08
CA GLN A 28 4.59 -26.65 -9.92
C GLN A 28 3.62 -26.73 -8.74
N ASP A 29 3.74 -25.82 -7.77
CA ASP A 29 2.90 -25.73 -6.57
C ASP A 29 2.12 -24.41 -6.54
N VAL A 30 0.99 -24.41 -5.83
CA VAL A 30 0.21 -23.20 -5.55
C VAL A 30 1.07 -22.24 -4.72
N PHE A 31 1.26 -21.02 -5.20
CA PHE A 31 2.10 -20.00 -4.56
C PHE A 31 1.27 -18.77 -4.17
N PRO A 32 1.65 -18.02 -3.11
CA PRO A 32 0.95 -16.82 -2.70
C PRO A 32 1.00 -15.72 -3.77
N ILE A 33 -0.04 -14.87 -3.76
CA ILE A 33 -0.12 -13.67 -4.60
C ILE A 33 0.55 -12.53 -3.84
N TYR A 34 1.43 -11.79 -4.52
CA TYR A 34 2.13 -10.67 -3.93
C TYR A 34 1.58 -9.34 -4.46
N TYR A 35 1.47 -8.34 -3.60
CA TYR A 35 1.03 -6.99 -3.95
C TYR A 35 2.11 -5.97 -3.63
N GLY A 36 2.37 -5.08 -4.59
CA GLY A 36 3.39 -4.02 -4.48
C GLY A 36 2.93 -2.65 -4.98
N SER A 37 3.53 -1.58 -4.46
CA SER A 37 3.27 -0.20 -4.93
C SER A 37 4.30 0.82 -4.42
N PRO A 38 5.49 0.99 -5.05
CA PRO A 38 6.16 0.18 -6.08
C PRO A 38 6.95 -1.04 -5.54
N PHE A 39 7.14 -1.15 -4.22
CA PHE A 39 7.79 -2.29 -3.57
C PHE A 39 6.73 -3.28 -3.08
N ILE A 40 7.04 -4.59 -3.12
CA ILE A 40 6.15 -5.65 -2.64
C ILE A 40 5.99 -5.53 -1.13
N PHE A 41 4.78 -5.23 -0.66
CA PHE A 41 4.51 -4.98 0.75
C PHE A 41 3.51 -5.95 1.37
N GLN A 42 2.82 -6.76 0.56
CA GLN A 42 1.81 -7.69 1.05
C GLN A 42 1.85 -9.00 0.25
N GLN A 43 1.57 -10.12 0.92
CA GLN A 43 1.36 -11.43 0.32
C GLN A 43 0.11 -12.10 0.89
N THR A 44 -0.61 -12.90 0.10
CA THR A 44 -1.73 -13.72 0.58
C THR A 44 -1.25 -14.99 1.26
N SER A 45 -2.01 -15.51 2.22
CA SER A 45 -1.77 -16.84 2.78
C SER A 45 -2.26 -17.93 1.83
N LEU A 46 -1.45 -18.99 1.68
CA LEU A 46 -1.84 -20.22 0.99
C LEU A 46 -2.94 -20.98 1.73
N ALA A 47 -3.01 -20.84 3.06
CA ALA A 47 -3.94 -21.57 3.90
C ALA A 47 -5.30 -20.87 4.06
N SER A 48 -5.34 -19.55 3.93
CA SER A 48 -6.55 -18.73 4.10
C SER A 48 -6.51 -17.52 3.18
N SER A 49 -7.48 -17.42 2.26
CA SER A 49 -7.55 -16.30 1.30
C SER A 49 -7.82 -14.93 1.94
N MET A 50 -8.15 -14.88 3.23
CA MET A 50 -8.39 -13.64 3.99
C MET A 50 -7.22 -13.22 4.89
N GLU A 51 -6.17 -14.05 5.01
CA GLU A 51 -4.99 -13.71 5.80
C GLU A 51 -3.92 -13.09 4.90
N HIS A 52 -3.43 -11.93 5.32
CA HIS A 52 -2.40 -11.17 4.62
C HIS A 52 -1.17 -11.02 5.50
N PHE A 53 0.00 -11.22 4.90
CA PHE A 53 1.27 -10.94 5.54
C PHE A 53 1.89 -9.69 4.92
N TYR A 54 2.49 -8.84 5.76
CA TYR A 54 2.99 -7.53 5.39
C TYR A 54 4.51 -7.42 5.58
N SER A 55 5.19 -6.79 4.62
CA SER A 55 6.60 -6.42 4.73
C SER A 55 6.70 -5.03 5.36
N VAL A 56 7.22 -4.94 6.59
CA VAL A 56 7.42 -3.66 7.29
C VAL A 56 8.32 -2.74 6.47
N THR A 57 9.43 -3.27 5.96
CA THR A 57 10.43 -2.48 5.21
C THR A 57 9.84 -1.91 3.94
N SER A 58 9.16 -2.75 3.15
CA SER A 58 8.56 -2.34 1.89
C SER A 58 7.39 -1.37 2.11
N LEU A 59 6.59 -1.58 3.16
CA LEU A 59 5.51 -0.66 3.52
C LEU A 59 6.06 0.73 3.83
N VAL A 60 7.13 0.82 4.64
CA VAL A 60 7.79 2.10 4.95
C VAL A 60 8.36 2.76 3.69
N LEU A 61 9.02 2.01 2.82
CA LEU A 61 9.56 2.54 1.57
C LEU A 61 8.45 3.05 0.64
N ASN A 62 7.35 2.32 0.50
CA ASN A 62 6.19 2.76 -0.27
C ASN A 62 5.61 4.05 0.30
N ILE A 63 5.47 4.15 1.64
CA ILE A 63 4.98 5.38 2.31
C ILE A 63 5.88 6.56 1.97
N LEU A 64 7.21 6.38 1.98
CA LEU A 64 8.15 7.45 1.65
C LEU A 64 8.01 7.90 0.19
N VAL A 65 7.94 6.95 -0.75
CA VAL A 65 7.78 7.25 -2.19
C VAL A 65 6.47 8.00 -2.45
N TRP A 66 5.35 7.48 -1.94
CA TRP A 66 4.04 8.11 -2.12
C TRP A 66 3.91 9.44 -1.38
N SER A 67 4.55 9.58 -0.22
CA SER A 67 4.62 10.86 0.49
C SER A 67 5.37 11.92 -0.33
N ALA A 68 6.49 11.54 -0.95
CA ALA A 68 7.23 12.44 -1.83
C ALA A 68 6.37 12.85 -3.04
N PHE A 69 5.68 11.89 -3.68
CA PHE A 69 4.78 12.16 -4.79
C PHE A 69 3.65 13.14 -4.41
N LEU A 70 2.92 12.85 -3.33
CA LEU A 70 1.84 13.71 -2.83
C LEU A 70 2.34 15.11 -2.44
N PHE A 71 3.55 15.22 -1.91
CA PHE A 71 4.18 16.51 -1.62
C PHE A 71 4.46 17.32 -2.88
N PHE A 72 4.93 16.69 -3.96
CA PHE A 72 5.10 17.36 -5.25
C PHE A 72 3.77 17.83 -5.83
N VAL A 73 2.74 17.00 -5.77
CA VAL A 73 1.37 17.37 -6.20
C VAL A 73 0.86 18.59 -5.40
N ASP A 74 1.05 18.59 -4.08
CA ASP A 74 0.69 19.71 -3.21
C ASP A 74 1.42 21.01 -3.61
N LYS A 75 2.73 20.92 -3.90
CA LYS A 75 3.54 22.04 -4.38
C LYS A 75 3.12 22.54 -5.77
N MET A 76 2.71 21.65 -6.66
CA MET A 76 2.24 22.04 -7.99
C MET A 76 0.90 22.79 -7.90
N ILE A 77 -0.06 22.25 -7.14
CA ILE A 77 -1.38 22.86 -6.97
C ILE A 77 -1.28 24.23 -6.30
N SER A 78 -0.40 24.38 -5.31
CA SER A 78 -0.19 25.67 -4.63
C SER A 78 0.44 26.76 -5.51
N LYS A 79 1.14 26.40 -6.59
CA LYS A 79 1.70 27.35 -7.57
C LYS A 79 0.67 27.86 -8.59
N ILE A 80 -0.45 27.18 -8.77
CA ILE A 80 -1.51 27.59 -9.70
C ILE A 80 -2.25 28.81 -9.11
N LYS A 81 -2.58 29.81 -9.94
CA LYS A 81 -3.44 30.93 -9.52
C LYS A 81 -4.80 30.37 -9.09
N THR A 82 -4.99 30.27 -7.77
CA THR A 82 -6.13 29.57 -7.18
C THR A 82 -7.28 30.53 -6.92
N THR A 83 -8.37 30.37 -7.68
CA THR A 83 -9.66 31.02 -7.40
C THR A 83 -10.31 30.40 -6.15
N LYS A 84 -11.29 31.08 -5.54
CA LYS A 84 -12.00 30.58 -4.34
C LYS A 84 -12.57 29.18 -4.55
N SER A 85 -13.11 28.89 -5.73
CA SER A 85 -13.68 27.58 -6.08
C SER A 85 -12.63 26.47 -6.13
N ILE A 86 -11.44 26.74 -6.69
CA ILE A 86 -10.35 25.75 -6.73
C ILE A 86 -9.85 25.44 -5.31
N LYS A 87 -9.74 26.45 -4.45
CA LYS A 87 -9.35 26.24 -3.03
C LYS A 87 -10.38 25.40 -2.27
N LEU A 88 -11.67 25.61 -2.53
CA LEU A 88 -12.73 24.81 -1.94
C LEU A 88 -12.68 23.36 -2.45
N GLY A 89 -12.57 23.16 -3.77
CA GLY A 89 -12.45 21.84 -4.38
C GLY A 89 -11.26 21.06 -3.84
N TYR A 90 -10.09 21.69 -3.74
CA TYR A 90 -8.91 21.06 -3.15
C TYR A 90 -9.14 20.62 -1.69
N LYS A 91 -9.80 21.43 -0.86
CA LYS A 91 -10.15 21.04 0.51
C LYS A 91 -11.10 19.85 0.56
N VAL A 92 -12.09 19.81 -0.34
CA VAL A 92 -13.05 18.70 -0.45
C VAL A 92 -12.33 17.42 -0.85
N VAL A 93 -11.46 17.47 -1.87
CA VAL A 93 -10.66 16.32 -2.32
C VAL A 93 -9.78 15.78 -1.20
N VAL A 94 -9.04 16.66 -0.49
CA VAL A 94 -8.22 16.25 0.66
C VAL A 94 -9.09 15.64 1.77
N GLY A 95 -10.29 16.18 2.02
CA GLY A 95 -11.23 15.63 2.98
C GLY A 95 -11.71 14.21 2.62
N ILE A 96 -12.07 13.99 1.35
CA ILE A 96 -12.45 12.67 0.84
C ILE A 96 -11.28 11.69 0.95
N MET A 97 -10.07 12.11 0.55
CA MET A 97 -8.87 11.28 0.66
C MET A 97 -8.56 10.90 2.11
N LEU A 98 -8.75 11.82 3.06
CA LEU A 98 -8.59 11.54 4.50
C LEU A 98 -9.60 10.51 4.99
N PHE A 99 -10.87 10.66 4.62
CA PHE A 99 -11.91 9.70 4.97
C PHE A 99 -11.60 8.31 4.41
N PHE A 100 -11.27 8.25 3.12
CA PHE A 100 -10.92 7.00 2.44
C PHE A 100 -9.67 6.33 3.05
N SER A 101 -8.62 7.10 3.33
CA SER A 101 -7.41 6.61 3.99
C SER A 101 -7.71 6.02 5.36
N THR A 102 -8.55 6.72 6.15
CA THR A 102 -8.96 6.27 7.49
C THR A 102 -9.74 4.96 7.40
N PHE A 103 -10.66 4.84 6.44
CA PHE A 103 -11.43 3.64 6.23
C PHE A 103 -10.53 2.43 5.88
N ASN A 104 -9.59 2.59 4.94
CA ASN A 104 -8.68 1.50 4.56
C ASN A 104 -7.75 1.09 5.71
N ILE A 105 -7.14 2.05 6.41
CA ILE A 105 -6.32 1.76 7.60
C ILE A 105 -7.13 0.97 8.65
N LEU A 106 -8.39 1.36 8.86
CA LEU A 106 -9.26 0.66 9.81
C LEU A 106 -9.58 -0.77 9.34
N MET A 107 -9.95 -0.94 8.07
CA MET A 107 -10.22 -2.27 7.50
C MET A 107 -9.00 -3.18 7.58
N ASP A 108 -7.81 -2.70 7.17
CA ASP A 108 -6.59 -3.47 7.29
C ASP A 108 -6.23 -3.77 8.73
N SER A 109 -6.44 -2.84 9.67
CA SER A 109 -6.19 -3.12 11.09
C SER A 109 -7.09 -4.22 11.66
N LEU A 110 -8.26 -4.44 11.07
CA LEU A 110 -9.19 -5.53 11.43
C LEU A 110 -8.84 -6.85 10.74
N LEU A 111 -8.31 -6.78 9.51
CA LEU A 111 -7.95 -7.94 8.69
C LEU A 111 -6.53 -8.47 8.97
N ILE A 112 -5.63 -7.61 9.44
CA ILE A 112 -4.30 -8.00 9.93
C ILE A 112 -4.52 -8.84 11.20
N GLY A 113 -4.36 -10.15 11.07
CA GLY A 113 -4.46 -11.07 12.20
C GLY A 113 -3.51 -10.67 13.34
N HIS A 114 -3.85 -11.05 14.58
CA HIS A 114 -3.09 -10.69 15.79
C HIS A 114 -1.59 -11.03 15.63
N GLY A 115 -0.76 -9.99 15.47
CA GLY A 115 0.62 -10.10 14.99
C GLY A 115 1.64 -10.75 15.94
N PHE A 116 2.86 -10.93 15.42
CA PHE A 116 4.11 -11.35 16.08
C PHE A 116 4.02 -12.56 17.03
N ASN A 117 3.17 -13.54 16.75
CA ASN A 117 3.33 -14.84 17.38
C ASN A 117 4.31 -15.68 16.55
N LYS A 118 5.14 -16.49 17.23
CA LYS A 118 6.22 -17.29 16.60
C LYS A 118 5.72 -18.26 15.50
N TYR A 119 4.41 -18.50 15.44
CA TYR A 119 3.71 -19.37 14.50
C TYR A 119 2.62 -18.67 13.67
N SER A 120 2.45 -17.35 13.81
CA SER A 120 1.41 -16.55 13.11
C SER A 120 1.91 -15.12 12.80
N ASN A 121 3.21 -14.99 12.51
CA ASN A 121 3.79 -13.67 12.34
C ASN A 121 3.38 -13.08 10.99
N ASN A 122 2.38 -12.21 11.02
CA ASN A 122 1.86 -11.50 9.85
C ASN A 122 2.76 -10.36 9.37
N TRP A 123 3.92 -10.15 10.00
CA TRP A 123 4.84 -9.06 9.69
C TRP A 123 6.26 -9.58 9.48
N TYR A 124 6.77 -9.40 8.27
CA TYR A 124 8.12 -9.79 7.88
C TYR A 124 8.97 -8.57 7.56
N TRP A 125 10.29 -8.70 7.72
CA TRP A 125 11.24 -7.64 7.38
C TRP A 125 11.60 -7.64 5.89
N ASP A 126 11.57 -8.80 5.25
CA ASP A 126 11.84 -8.97 3.82
C ASP A 126 11.03 -10.17 3.33
N ILE A 127 10.00 -9.90 2.52
CA ILE A 127 9.12 -10.91 1.92
C ILE A 127 9.74 -11.49 0.64
N ASP A 128 10.62 -10.75 -0.04
CA ASP A 128 11.21 -11.16 -1.32
C ASP A 128 12.22 -12.28 -1.16
N LYS A 129 12.78 -12.42 0.06
CA LYS A 129 13.80 -13.43 0.36
C LYS A 129 13.25 -14.84 0.22
N GLU A 130 12.01 -15.09 0.64
CA GLU A 130 11.40 -16.42 0.55
C GLU A 130 11.12 -16.79 -0.92
N ALA A 131 10.51 -15.90 -1.72
CA ALA A 131 10.22 -16.18 -3.12
C ALA A 131 11.47 -16.47 -3.97
N LYS A 132 12.59 -15.78 -3.70
CA LYS A 132 13.87 -16.01 -4.38
C LYS A 132 14.53 -17.33 -3.99
N GLU A 133 14.34 -17.79 -2.75
CA GLU A 133 14.88 -19.07 -2.28
C GLU A 133 14.20 -20.28 -2.95
N TYR A 134 12.94 -20.14 -3.39
CA TYR A 134 12.18 -21.22 -4.06
C TYR A 134 12.33 -21.27 -5.59
N GLY A 135 13.10 -20.38 -6.21
CA GLY A 135 13.41 -20.46 -7.65
C GLY A 135 12.20 -20.23 -8.59
N MET A 136 11.17 -19.53 -8.11
CA MET A 136 9.94 -19.26 -8.85
C MET A 136 10.08 -18.06 -9.80
N HIS A 137 9.38 -18.11 -10.94
CA HIS A 137 9.25 -16.97 -11.86
C HIS A 137 7.96 -16.20 -11.54
N CYS A 138 8.10 -14.93 -11.14
CA CYS A 138 6.98 -14.06 -10.82
C CYS A 138 6.82 -12.98 -11.90
N GLU A 139 5.62 -12.87 -12.48
CA GLU A 139 5.27 -11.83 -13.43
C GLU A 139 4.36 -10.80 -12.76
N GLY A 140 4.72 -9.51 -12.91
CA GLY A 140 3.96 -8.40 -12.36
C GLY A 140 2.95 -7.89 -13.36
N SER A 141 1.67 -7.88 -12.98
CA SER A 141 0.58 -7.25 -13.72
C SER A 141 0.09 -6.01 -12.96
N LEU A 142 -0.02 -4.88 -13.66
CA LEU A 142 -0.58 -3.67 -13.05
C LEU A 142 -2.09 -3.82 -12.98
N GLN A 143 -2.64 -3.76 -11.76
CA GLN A 143 -4.09 -3.76 -11.56
C GLN A 143 -4.57 -2.37 -11.16
N LEU A 144 -5.66 -1.94 -11.80
CA LEU A 144 -6.39 -0.70 -11.49
C LEU A 144 -7.79 -1.12 -11.07
N PHE A 145 -8.16 -0.80 -9.83
CA PHE A 145 -9.51 -1.01 -9.28
C PHE A 145 -10.31 0.29 -9.25
#